data_AF-A0A3D3JI87-F1
#
_entry.id   AF-A0A3D3JI87-F1
#
_cell.length_a   1.000
_cell.length_b   1.000
_cell.length_c   1.000
_cell.angle_alpha   90.00
_cell.angle_beta   90.00
_cell.angle_gamma   90.00
#
_symmetry.space_group_name_H-M   'P 1'
#
loop_
_entity.id
_entity.type
_entity.pdbx_description
1 polymer ?
#
loop_
_entity_poly.entity_id
_entity_poly.type
_entity_poly.pdbx_seq_one_letter_code
_entity_poly.pdbx_strand_id
1 'polypeptide(L)'
;MAPFDSVYRGGNYFNMCASLVEDNGRHYIAMFTDDDVPINLTYKSQLHQPMLICDRDDEWPNFILDVKLENDTLLDQDSIDCTIRPDRSIHVVTQRVTTGYNAMDLRKSLRESKPEDRVNVIRKLLVSNEDENTNVAIRIEGLDSVHLPLRVTAEYDLPSSLASSGSETVLKIASVVPRSELFENVDSTNRLYPIVIYSNQRMSRRITVRYPSEWTAQQSDVTSEISCAAASFTHRQTSVNGALTIQETAKLHVGQHPTSDIGKVAQIAQQVNRPVFRDIVFATQP
;
A
#
# COMPACT_ATOMS: atom_id res chain seq x y z
N MET A 1 8.46 -12.32 36.66
CA MET A 1 8.95 -12.21 35.26
C MET A 1 8.45 -13.42 34.50
N ALA A 2 7.35 -13.27 33.77
CA ALA A 2 6.96 -14.24 32.75
C ALA A 2 7.86 -14.02 31.51
N PRO A 3 8.20 -15.05 30.75
CA PRO A 3 8.96 -14.88 29.51
C PRO A 3 8.12 -14.08 28.53
N PHE A 4 8.70 -13.02 27.96
CA PHE A 4 8.13 -12.30 26.83
C PHE A 4 7.89 -13.32 25.70
N ASP A 5 6.65 -13.46 25.27
CA ASP A 5 6.27 -14.37 24.19
C ASP A 5 6.65 -13.70 22.86
N SER A 6 7.90 -13.91 22.44
CA SER A 6 8.54 -13.25 21.31
C SER A 6 8.17 -13.87 19.96
N VAL A 7 6.89 -14.18 19.74
CA VAL A 7 6.40 -14.85 18.52
C VAL A 7 5.42 -13.96 17.76
N TYR A 8 5.92 -12.80 17.31
CA TYR A 8 5.29 -12.08 16.20
C TYR A 8 6.38 -11.36 15.39
N ARG A 9 6.99 -12.10 14.46
CA ARG A 9 7.77 -11.53 13.34
C ARG A 9 7.14 -12.04 12.05
N GLY A 10 6.25 -11.25 11.47
CA GLY A 10 5.69 -11.55 10.16
C GLY A 10 5.24 -10.27 9.46
N GLY A 11 5.97 -9.89 8.39
CA GLY A 11 5.52 -8.97 7.35
C GLY A 11 5.25 -7.53 7.75
N ASN A 12 6.03 -6.60 7.20
CA ASN A 12 5.97 -5.14 7.44
C ASN A 12 4.64 -4.41 7.14
N TYR A 13 3.54 -5.12 6.89
CA TYR A 13 2.19 -4.56 6.68
C TYR A 13 1.22 -4.92 7.81
N PHE A 14 1.61 -5.87 8.67
CA PHE A 14 0.86 -6.30 9.85
C PHE A 14 1.61 -6.02 11.16
N ASN A 15 2.77 -5.34 11.07
CA ASN A 15 3.63 -4.98 12.19
C ASN A 15 3.37 -3.53 12.60
N MET A 16 2.42 -3.30 13.50
CA MET A 16 2.86 -2.51 14.66
C MET A 16 3.49 -3.54 15.58
N CYS A 17 4.73 -3.31 16.03
CA CYS A 17 5.33 -4.11 17.08
C CYS A 17 4.46 -3.95 18.33
N ALA A 18 3.48 -4.82 18.47
CA ALA A 18 2.47 -4.80 19.49
C ALA A 18 2.74 -5.98 20.42
N SER A 19 3.09 -5.72 21.68
CA SER A 19 3.24 -6.74 22.71
C SER A 19 1.99 -6.75 23.58
N LEU A 20 1.41 -7.93 23.81
CA LEU A 20 0.40 -8.06 24.85
C LEU A 20 1.09 -7.96 26.21
N VAL A 21 0.77 -6.93 26.99
CA VAL A 21 1.32 -6.69 28.32
C VAL A 21 0.22 -6.88 29.35
N GLU A 22 0.51 -7.58 30.43
CA GLU A 22 -0.39 -7.65 31.58
C GLU A 22 0.14 -6.73 32.69
N ASP A 23 -0.68 -5.78 33.13
CA ASP A 23 -0.42 -4.97 34.31
C ASP A 23 -1.67 -4.93 35.21
N ASN A 24 -1.50 -5.24 36.49
CA ASN A 24 -2.57 -5.27 37.49
C ASN A 24 -3.82 -6.09 37.06
N GLY A 25 -3.61 -7.23 36.40
CA GLY A 25 -4.69 -8.10 35.91
C GLY A 25 -5.49 -7.54 34.72
N ARG A 26 -4.99 -6.47 34.09
CA ARG A 26 -5.52 -5.93 32.83
C ARG A 26 -4.55 -6.21 31.71
N HIS A 27 -5.09 -6.60 30.56
CA HIS A 27 -4.31 -6.79 29.33
C HIS A 27 -4.29 -5.50 28.51
N TYR A 28 -3.09 -5.13 28.07
CA TYR A 28 -2.78 -3.97 27.25
C TYR A 28 -2.08 -4.41 25.98
N ILE A 29 -2.18 -3.59 24.94
CA ILE A 29 -1.43 -3.78 23.70
C ILE A 29 -0.38 -2.67 23.64
N ALA A 30 0.86 -3.02 23.96
CA ALA A 30 1.98 -2.09 23.96
C ALA A 30 2.56 -1.93 22.56
N MET A 31 2.53 -0.73 22.02
CA MET A 31 3.11 -0.38 20.73
C MET A 31 4.31 0.52 20.94
N PHE A 32 5.42 0.17 20.30
CA PHE A 32 6.63 0.97 20.36
C PHE A 32 6.60 2.01 19.25
N THR A 33 6.79 3.27 19.61
CA THR A 33 6.99 4.37 18.66
C THR A 33 8.44 4.83 18.74
N ASP A 34 9.01 5.29 17.63
CA ASP A 34 10.27 6.04 17.67
C ASP A 34 10.01 7.47 18.18
N ASP A 35 11.03 8.13 18.74
CA ASP A 35 10.98 9.39 19.51
C ASP A 35 10.35 10.60 18.76
N ASP A 36 10.10 10.48 17.46
CA ASP A 36 9.60 11.55 16.57
C ASP A 36 8.07 11.50 16.33
N VAL A 37 7.28 10.77 17.14
CA VAL A 37 5.83 10.61 16.93
C VAL A 37 4.98 11.55 17.80
N PRO A 38 4.42 12.64 17.25
CA PRO A 38 3.47 13.46 17.99
C PRO A 38 2.12 12.75 18.09
N ILE A 39 1.80 12.27 19.30
CA ILE A 39 0.55 11.61 19.63
C ILE A 39 -0.54 12.68 19.85
N ASN A 40 -1.46 12.84 18.89
CA ASN A 40 -2.63 13.71 19.04
C ASN A 40 -3.86 12.89 19.47
N LEU A 41 -4.29 13.07 20.72
CA LEU A 41 -5.36 12.32 21.40
C LEU A 41 -6.73 13.01 21.23
N THR A 42 -7.78 12.29 20.84
CA THR A 42 -9.16 12.75 21.05
C THR A 42 -10.10 11.59 21.38
N TYR A 43 -10.69 11.66 22.59
CA TYR A 43 -11.51 10.64 23.23
C TYR A 43 -12.96 10.60 22.71
N LYS A 44 -13.48 9.40 22.41
CA LYS A 44 -14.88 9.02 22.66
C LYS A 44 -15.09 7.52 22.43
N SER A 45 -15.40 6.85 23.55
CA SER A 45 -15.57 5.42 23.83
C SER A 45 -16.59 4.66 22.97
N GLN A 46 -16.32 3.37 22.69
CA GLN A 46 -17.06 2.18 23.17
C GLN A 46 -16.56 0.90 22.43
N LEU A 47 -15.51 0.22 22.93
CA LEU A 47 -15.26 -1.25 22.91
C LEU A 47 -13.76 -1.63 22.86
N HIS A 48 -13.33 -2.23 23.98
CA HIS A 48 -12.27 -3.23 24.21
C HIS A 48 -10.79 -3.03 23.81
N GLN A 49 -9.97 -3.21 24.86
CA GLN A 49 -8.51 -3.33 25.00
C GLN A 49 -7.71 -2.01 24.90
N PRO A 50 -7.20 -1.47 26.04
CA PRO A 50 -6.37 -0.27 26.05
C PRO A 50 -5.03 -0.50 25.34
N MET A 51 -4.64 0.45 24.51
CA MET A 51 -3.34 0.46 23.84
C MET A 51 -2.36 1.31 24.65
N LEU A 52 -1.18 0.78 24.92
CA LEU A 52 -0.10 1.45 25.65
C LEU A 52 0.97 1.86 24.62
N ILE A 53 1.42 3.10 24.61
CA ILE A 53 2.45 3.55 23.67
C ILE A 53 3.74 3.81 24.45
N CYS A 54 4.80 3.07 24.12
CA CYS A 54 6.10 3.20 24.75
C CYS A 54 7.05 3.97 23.83
N ASP A 55 7.67 5.01 24.37
CA ASP A 55 8.82 5.67 23.77
C ASP A 55 10.08 4.82 23.98
N ARG A 56 11.02 4.88 23.05
CA ARG A 56 12.18 3.96 23.02
C ARG A 56 13.30 4.40 23.96
N ASP A 57 13.37 5.70 24.23
CA ASP A 57 14.36 6.30 25.11
C ASP A 57 13.82 6.42 26.55
N ASP A 58 14.11 5.39 27.34
CA ASP A 58 14.14 5.34 28.82
C ASP A 58 13.31 6.39 29.59
N GLU A 59 12.00 6.15 29.68
CA GLU A 59 11.15 6.31 30.86
C GLU A 59 9.75 5.83 30.45
N TRP A 60 9.10 4.95 31.23
CA TRP A 60 7.75 4.48 30.93
C TRP A 60 6.80 5.67 30.70
N PRO A 61 6.34 5.98 29.47
CA PRO A 61 5.37 7.02 29.27
C PRO A 61 4.00 6.39 29.49
N ASN A 62 3.37 6.74 30.60
CA ASN A 62 1.99 6.32 30.88
C ASN A 62 1.02 7.05 29.96
N PHE A 63 0.71 6.47 28.80
CA PHE A 63 -0.42 6.93 27.98
C PHE A 63 -1.24 5.75 27.46
N ILE A 64 -2.54 5.78 27.80
CA ILE A 64 -3.57 4.89 27.30
C ILE A 64 -4.19 5.56 26.09
N LEU A 65 -3.99 4.98 24.90
CA LEU A 65 -4.61 5.45 23.67
C LEU A 65 -5.82 4.57 23.35
N ASP A 66 -7.00 5.18 23.29
CA ASP A 66 -8.24 4.55 22.80
C ASP A 66 -8.46 5.09 21.38
N VAL A 67 -8.16 4.27 20.37
CA VAL A 67 -8.22 4.70 18.97
C VAL A 67 -9.68 4.79 18.54
N LYS A 68 -10.12 5.98 18.16
CA LYS A 68 -11.40 6.16 17.46
C LYS A 68 -11.29 5.61 16.03
N LEU A 69 -11.89 4.45 15.79
CA LEU A 69 -11.86 3.72 14.51
C LEU A 69 -13.12 3.93 13.65
N GLU A 70 -13.75 5.10 13.76
CA GLU A 70 -15.05 5.34 13.12
C GLU A 70 -14.95 5.55 11.60
N ASN A 71 -13.74 5.75 11.04
CA ASN A 71 -13.51 5.87 9.61
C ASN A 71 -12.41 4.90 9.16
N ASP A 72 -12.54 4.34 7.95
CA ASP A 72 -11.46 3.60 7.28
C ASP A 72 -10.18 4.47 7.32
N THR A 73 -9.16 4.03 8.05
CA THR A 73 -7.86 4.71 8.02
C THR A 73 -7.24 4.41 6.65
N LEU A 74 -7.17 5.42 5.79
CA LEU A 74 -6.53 5.29 4.48
C LEU A 74 -5.03 5.14 4.69
N LEU A 75 -4.52 3.92 4.66
CA LEU A 75 -3.09 3.68 4.81
C LEU A 75 -2.34 4.21 3.60
N ASP A 76 -2.69 3.70 2.42
CA ASP A 76 -2.05 4.03 1.16
C ASP A 76 -3.06 4.16 0.03
N GLN A 77 -2.85 5.18 -0.80
CA GLN A 77 -3.52 5.37 -2.07
C GLN A 77 -2.48 5.54 -3.18
N ASP A 78 -2.47 4.57 -4.09
CA ASP A 78 -1.63 4.58 -5.29
C ASP A 78 -2.46 5.01 -6.49
N SER A 79 -1.94 5.93 -7.30
CA SER A 79 -2.48 6.25 -8.62
C SER A 79 -1.38 6.23 -9.66
N ILE A 80 -1.61 5.51 -10.75
CA ILE A 80 -0.68 5.39 -11.88
C ILE A 80 -1.44 5.82 -13.14
N ASP A 81 -1.04 6.95 -13.68
CA ASP A 81 -1.56 7.48 -14.94
C ASP A 81 -0.53 7.25 -16.04
N CYS A 82 -0.86 6.36 -16.98
CA CYS A 82 -0.06 6.08 -18.16
C CYS A 82 -0.71 6.72 -19.38
N THR A 83 0.08 7.42 -20.19
CA THR A 83 -0.36 7.94 -21.49
C THR A 83 0.56 7.38 -22.57
N ILE A 84 0.00 6.53 -23.42
CA ILE A 84 0.68 6.03 -24.62
C ILE A 84 0.65 7.14 -25.67
N ARG A 85 1.82 7.59 -26.08
CA ARG A 85 1.99 8.62 -27.11
C ARG A 85 1.96 8.00 -28.52
N PRO A 86 1.72 8.81 -29.58
CA PRO A 86 1.71 8.31 -30.95
C PRO A 86 3.03 7.67 -31.41
N ASP A 87 4.15 8.12 -30.85
CA ASP A 87 5.48 7.55 -31.08
C ASP A 87 5.74 6.23 -30.31
N ARG A 88 4.70 5.71 -29.63
CA ARG A 88 4.72 4.50 -28.80
C ARG A 88 5.59 4.60 -27.54
N SER A 89 6.08 5.79 -27.19
CA SER A 89 6.60 6.05 -25.85
C SER A 89 5.46 6.11 -24.84
N ILE A 90 5.75 5.84 -23.58
CA ILE A 90 4.75 5.92 -22.50
C ILE A 90 5.20 6.96 -21.50
N HIS A 91 4.34 7.95 -21.30
CA HIS A 91 4.45 8.88 -20.21
C HIS A 91 3.77 8.29 -18.97
N VAL A 92 4.48 8.23 -17.84
CA VAL A 92 3.98 7.67 -16.60
C VAL A 92 4.04 8.70 -15.49
N VAL A 93 2.90 8.91 -14.82
CA VAL A 93 2.80 9.66 -13.58
C VAL A 93 2.33 8.71 -12.50
N THR A 94 3.23 8.38 -11.57
CA THR A 94 2.93 7.56 -10.40
C THR A 94 2.85 8.45 -9.17
N GLN A 95 1.81 8.28 -8.37
CA GLN A 95 1.66 8.99 -7.11
C GLN A 95 1.24 8.03 -6.01
N ARG A 96 1.92 8.13 -4.87
CA ARG A 96 1.54 7.49 -3.61
C ARG A 96 1.16 8.55 -2.61
N VAL A 97 0.00 8.37 -1.99
CA VAL A 97 -0.44 9.14 -0.82
C VAL A 97 -0.48 8.17 0.34
N THR A 98 0.27 8.46 1.39
CA THR A 98 0.33 7.61 2.57
C THR A 98 -0.01 8.41 3.82
N THR A 99 -0.61 7.76 4.82
CA THR A 99 -0.95 8.38 6.11
C THR A 99 -0.54 7.49 7.28
N GLY A 100 -0.64 8.02 8.51
CA GLY A 100 -0.34 7.28 9.73
C GLY A 100 1.10 6.76 9.75
N TYR A 101 1.27 5.53 10.24
CA TYR A 101 2.57 4.90 10.41
C TYR A 101 3.38 4.80 9.11
N ASN A 102 2.78 4.38 7.99
CA ASN A 102 3.48 4.24 6.70
C ASN A 102 4.05 5.59 6.21
N ALA A 103 3.31 6.68 6.43
CA ALA A 103 3.79 8.02 6.11
C ALA A 103 4.96 8.43 7.00
N MET A 104 4.97 8.02 8.26
CA MET A 104 6.03 8.35 9.20
C MET A 104 7.30 7.58 8.90
N ASP A 105 7.20 6.28 8.67
CA ASP A 105 8.32 5.42 8.28
C ASP A 105 8.96 5.92 6.98
N LEU A 106 8.14 6.25 5.97
CA LEU A 106 8.65 6.82 4.72
C LEU A 106 9.25 8.23 4.93
N ARG A 107 8.67 9.08 5.79
CA ARG A 107 9.29 10.37 6.14
C ARG A 107 10.66 10.19 6.78
N LYS A 108 10.78 9.26 7.74
CA LYS A 108 12.03 8.96 8.42
C LYS A 108 13.09 8.52 7.40
N SER A 109 12.75 7.53 6.57
CA SER A 109 13.63 7.07 5.48
C SER A 109 14.07 8.22 4.57
N LEU A 110 13.15 9.11 4.17
CA LEU A 110 13.48 10.26 3.31
C LEU A 110 14.31 11.34 4.02
N ARG A 111 14.10 11.57 5.32
CA ARG A 111 14.85 12.55 6.12
C ARG A 111 16.27 12.09 6.41
N GLU A 112 16.44 10.81 6.74
CA GLU A 112 17.74 10.17 6.99
C GLU A 112 18.55 9.99 5.69
N SER A 113 17.86 9.90 4.55
CA SER A 113 18.50 9.87 3.24
C SER A 113 19.05 11.24 2.85
N LYS A 114 20.26 11.25 2.28
CA LYS A 114 20.83 12.47 1.66
C LYS A 114 19.93 12.94 0.51
N PRO A 115 19.87 14.25 0.22
CA PRO A 115 19.02 14.78 -0.85
C PRO A 115 19.17 14.06 -2.19
N GLU A 116 20.40 13.71 -2.56
CA GLU A 116 20.75 12.94 -3.76
C GLU A 116 20.23 11.49 -3.74
N ASP A 117 20.13 10.88 -2.56
CA ASP A 117 19.70 9.49 -2.38
C ASP A 117 18.17 9.36 -2.26
N ARG A 118 17.46 10.44 -1.92
CA ARG A 118 15.98 10.47 -1.87
C ARG A 118 15.36 10.07 -3.21
N VAL A 119 16.00 10.46 -4.32
CA VAL A 119 15.58 10.08 -5.66
C VAL A 119 15.61 8.55 -5.82
N ASN A 120 16.65 7.89 -5.31
CA ASN A 120 16.79 6.44 -5.38
C ASN A 120 15.77 5.71 -4.50
N VAL A 121 15.50 6.22 -3.30
CA VAL A 121 14.44 5.70 -2.42
C VAL A 121 13.07 5.76 -3.13
N ILE A 122 12.76 6.90 -3.74
CA ILE A 122 11.47 7.10 -4.43
C ILE A 122 11.40 6.32 -5.74
N ARG A 123 12.52 6.19 -6.46
CA ARG A 123 12.60 5.34 -7.66
C ARG A 123 12.25 3.90 -7.34
N LYS A 124 12.86 3.32 -6.28
CA LYS A 124 12.52 1.95 -5.83
C LYS A 124 11.05 1.81 -5.45
N LEU A 125 10.46 2.88 -4.91
CA LEU A 125 9.07 2.88 -4.46
C LEU A 125 8.05 2.99 -5.60
N LEU A 126 8.30 3.86 -6.59
CA LEU A 126 7.29 4.33 -7.54
C LEU A 126 7.63 4.11 -9.02
N VAL A 127 8.86 3.74 -9.35
CA VAL A 127 9.32 3.56 -10.72
C VAL A 127 9.47 2.07 -11.02
N SER A 128 8.84 1.63 -12.10
CA SER A 128 8.77 0.23 -12.54
C SER A 128 10.00 -0.26 -13.30
N ASN A 129 10.82 0.65 -13.83
CA ASN A 129 12.01 0.35 -14.60
C ASN A 129 13.28 0.61 -13.78
N GLU A 130 14.21 -0.34 -13.80
CA GLU A 130 15.52 -0.23 -13.13
C GLU A 130 16.55 0.53 -13.96
N ASP A 131 16.20 1.00 -15.17
CA ASP A 131 17.12 1.82 -15.96
C ASP A 131 17.40 3.15 -15.25
N GLU A 132 18.57 3.19 -14.61
CA GLU A 132 19.10 4.32 -13.84
C GLU A 132 19.16 5.62 -14.66
N ASN A 133 19.18 5.51 -16.00
CA ASN A 133 19.25 6.65 -16.92
C ASN A 133 17.88 7.28 -17.24
N THR A 134 16.77 6.68 -16.78
CA THR A 134 15.45 7.26 -16.97
C THR A 134 15.36 8.58 -16.23
N ASN A 135 15.17 9.72 -16.92
CA ASN A 135 14.98 10.98 -16.23
C ASN A 135 13.65 10.96 -15.46
N VAL A 136 13.70 11.10 -14.14
CA VAL A 136 12.51 11.04 -13.26
C VAL A 136 12.37 12.38 -12.55
N ALA A 137 11.28 13.09 -12.81
CA ALA A 137 10.90 14.26 -12.04
C ALA A 137 10.17 13.81 -10.77
N ILE A 138 10.62 14.25 -9.61
CA ILE A 138 10.08 13.84 -8.31
C ILE A 138 9.54 15.05 -7.56
N ARG A 139 8.36 14.90 -6.98
CA ARG A 139 7.75 15.88 -6.07
C ARG A 139 7.35 15.19 -4.77
N ILE A 140 7.72 15.79 -3.64
CA ILE A 140 7.38 15.33 -2.30
C ILE A 140 6.61 16.44 -1.60
N GLU A 141 5.42 16.15 -1.10
CA GLU A 141 4.60 17.08 -0.33
C GLU A 141 4.32 16.50 1.05
N GLY A 142 4.33 17.35 2.08
CA GLY A 142 4.06 16.91 3.46
C GLY A 142 5.23 16.19 4.15
N LEU A 143 6.46 16.32 3.61
CA LEU A 143 7.68 15.75 4.23
C LEU A 143 7.91 16.30 5.64
N ASP A 144 7.70 17.60 5.84
CA ASP A 144 7.96 18.29 7.11
C ASP A 144 6.73 18.42 8.01
N SER A 145 5.56 17.94 7.56
CA SER A 145 4.31 18.02 8.32
C SER A 145 3.76 16.63 8.63
N VAL A 146 3.81 16.26 9.90
CA VAL A 146 3.28 15.01 10.46
C VAL A 146 1.76 14.92 10.43
N HIS A 147 1.07 16.06 10.34
CA HIS A 147 -0.41 16.11 10.34
C HIS A 147 -1.02 16.05 8.94
N LEU A 148 -0.21 16.19 7.89
CA LEU A 148 -0.66 16.07 6.52
C LEU A 148 -0.35 14.65 5.99
N PRO A 149 -1.10 14.13 5.01
CA PRO A 149 -0.66 12.99 4.23
C PRO A 149 0.70 13.26 3.57
N LEU A 150 1.58 12.27 3.54
CA LEU A 150 2.79 12.34 2.73
C LEU A 150 2.40 11.96 1.30
N ARG A 151 2.67 12.85 0.35
CA ARG A 151 2.45 12.60 -1.08
C ARG A 151 3.79 12.57 -1.78
N VAL A 152 4.04 11.49 -2.51
CA VAL A 152 5.19 11.36 -3.39
C VAL A 152 4.68 11.15 -4.81
N THR A 153 5.14 11.98 -5.74
CA THR A 153 4.84 11.89 -7.17
C THR A 153 6.14 11.67 -7.92
N ALA A 154 6.16 10.72 -8.84
CA ALA A 154 7.22 10.47 -9.80
C ALA A 154 6.63 10.56 -11.21
N GLU A 155 7.30 11.32 -12.08
CA GLU A 155 6.94 11.51 -13.48
C GLU A 155 8.13 11.15 -14.36
N TYR A 156 7.90 10.26 -15.33
CA TYR A 156 8.97 9.73 -16.17
C TYR A 156 8.43 9.20 -17.50
N ASP A 157 9.34 9.04 -18.47
CA ASP A 157 9.03 8.48 -19.78
C ASP A 157 9.70 7.11 -19.94
N LEU A 158 8.96 6.15 -20.47
CA LEU A 158 9.47 4.83 -20.83
C LEU A 158 9.64 4.75 -22.35
N PRO A 159 10.89 4.60 -22.84
CA PRO A 159 11.12 4.34 -24.25
C PRO A 159 10.72 2.90 -24.57
N SER A 160 9.84 2.70 -25.55
CA SER A 160 9.58 1.40 -26.18
C SER A 160 9.14 0.24 -25.25
N SER A 161 8.27 0.50 -24.26
CA SER A 161 7.70 -0.56 -23.39
C SER A 161 6.56 -1.35 -24.04
N LEU A 162 6.25 -1.05 -25.30
CA LEU A 162 5.20 -1.70 -26.09
C LEU A 162 5.80 -2.76 -27.02
N ALA A 163 5.35 -4.01 -26.87
CA ALA A 163 5.66 -5.05 -27.83
C ALA A 163 4.64 -4.99 -28.97
N SER A 164 5.09 -4.88 -30.21
CA SER A 164 4.20 -4.87 -31.39
C SER A 164 4.40 -6.12 -32.23
N SER A 165 3.30 -6.74 -32.63
CA SER A 165 3.27 -7.89 -33.54
C SER A 165 2.13 -7.71 -34.54
N GLY A 166 2.46 -7.21 -35.74
CA GLY A 166 1.48 -6.94 -36.79
C GLY A 166 0.46 -5.88 -36.36
N SER A 167 -0.83 -6.27 -36.30
CA SER A 167 -1.96 -5.41 -35.93
C SER A 167 -2.21 -5.33 -34.42
N GLU A 168 -1.34 -5.88 -33.59
CA GLU A 168 -1.48 -5.86 -32.14
C GLU A 168 -0.30 -5.17 -31.47
N THR A 169 -0.62 -4.36 -30.47
CA THR A 169 0.37 -3.75 -29.58
C THR A 169 0.05 -4.13 -28.14
N VAL A 170 1.06 -4.58 -27.41
CA VAL A 170 0.92 -5.11 -26.05
C VAL A 170 1.66 -4.22 -25.07
N LEU A 171 0.94 -3.66 -24.12
CA LEU A 171 1.49 -3.01 -22.95
C LEU A 171 1.66 -4.03 -21.82
N LYS A 172 2.91 -4.30 -21.49
CA LYS A 172 3.24 -5.06 -20.28
C LYS A 172 2.98 -4.21 -19.07
N ILE A 173 1.94 -4.51 -18.30
CA ILE A 173 1.59 -3.69 -17.14
C ILE A 173 2.70 -3.69 -16.07
N ALA A 174 3.44 -4.81 -15.95
CA ALA A 174 4.61 -4.88 -15.09
C ALA A 174 5.72 -3.86 -15.46
N SER A 175 5.70 -3.30 -16.67
CA SER A 175 6.65 -2.25 -17.09
C SER A 175 6.25 -0.85 -16.62
N VAL A 176 5.02 -0.64 -16.17
CA VAL A 176 4.49 0.67 -15.72
C VAL A 176 4.06 0.68 -14.26
N VAL A 177 3.73 -0.48 -13.70
CA VAL A 177 3.38 -0.62 -12.28
C VAL A 177 4.61 -1.01 -11.48
N PRO A 178 5.07 -0.19 -10.52
CA PRO A 178 6.20 -0.54 -9.68
C PRO A 178 5.88 -1.82 -8.91
N ARG A 179 6.88 -2.69 -8.76
CA ARG A 179 6.76 -3.85 -7.87
C ARG A 179 6.64 -3.32 -6.45
N SER A 180 5.52 -3.60 -5.82
CA SER A 180 5.33 -3.31 -4.41
C SER A 180 6.18 -4.31 -3.61
N GLU A 181 7.46 -3.99 -3.34
CA GLU A 181 8.34 -4.78 -2.44
C GLU A 181 7.82 -4.86 -1.01
N LEU A 182 6.93 -3.93 -0.71
CA LEU A 182 6.22 -3.74 0.52
C LEU A 182 5.73 -5.07 1.11
N PHE A 183 5.05 -5.94 0.37
CA PHE A 183 4.38 -7.06 1.03
C PHE A 183 5.14 -8.39 0.95
N GLU A 184 5.63 -8.83 2.10
CA GLU A 184 6.10 -10.21 2.29
C GLU A 184 4.94 -11.21 2.17
N ASN A 185 5.24 -12.41 1.68
CA ASN A 185 4.28 -13.51 1.67
C ASN A 185 3.84 -13.82 3.10
N VAL A 186 2.53 -13.74 3.36
CA VAL A 186 1.97 -14.23 4.63
C VAL A 186 2.15 -15.73 4.66
N ASP A 187 3.04 -16.24 5.52
CA ASP A 187 3.11 -17.68 5.78
C ASP A 187 1.86 -18.10 6.56
N SER A 188 0.93 -18.72 5.85
CA SER A 188 -0.34 -19.19 6.38
C SER A 188 -0.24 -20.56 7.04
N THR A 189 0.88 -21.28 6.93
CA THR A 189 0.94 -22.71 7.27
C THR A 189 1.06 -23.00 8.77
N ASN A 190 1.46 -22.01 9.58
CA ASN A 190 1.74 -22.22 11.01
C ASN A 190 0.97 -21.29 11.95
N ARG A 191 -0.06 -20.57 11.48
CA ARG A 191 -0.80 -19.64 12.35
C ARG A 191 -1.67 -20.41 13.34
N LEU A 192 -1.34 -20.31 14.63
CA LEU A 192 -2.08 -20.94 15.74
C LEU A 192 -3.11 -19.99 16.38
N TYR A 193 -2.88 -18.68 16.30
CA TYR A 193 -3.67 -17.67 16.98
C TYR A 193 -4.62 -16.90 16.04
N PRO A 194 -5.72 -16.33 16.58
CA PRO A 194 -6.63 -15.48 15.82
C PRO A 194 -5.93 -14.35 15.05
N ILE A 195 -6.58 -13.87 14.01
CA ILE A 195 -6.16 -12.65 13.30
C ILE A 195 -6.68 -11.48 14.11
N VAL A 196 -5.79 -10.57 14.52
CA VAL A 196 -6.19 -9.39 15.30
C VAL A 196 -5.89 -8.15 14.48
N ILE A 197 -6.93 -7.37 14.21
CA ILE A 197 -6.85 -6.12 13.47
C ILE A 197 -7.30 -4.99 14.41
N TYR A 198 -6.38 -4.10 14.73
CA TYR A 198 -6.61 -3.02 15.69
C TYR A 198 -7.33 -1.82 15.11
N SER A 199 -7.48 -1.73 13.79
CA SER A 199 -8.09 -0.58 13.12
C SER A 199 -8.69 -0.97 11.78
N ASN A 200 -9.82 -0.35 11.39
CA ASN A 200 -10.25 -0.43 10.00
C ASN A 200 -9.20 0.25 9.12
N GLN A 201 -8.66 -0.49 8.16
CA GLN A 201 -7.63 0.00 7.26
C GLN A 201 -8.11 -0.15 5.83
N ARG A 202 -7.81 0.85 5.00
CA ARG A 202 -8.14 0.83 3.59
C ARG A 202 -6.91 1.16 2.78
N MET A 203 -6.72 0.39 1.72
CA MET A 203 -5.75 0.63 0.67
C MET A 203 -6.49 0.74 -0.65
N SER A 204 -6.02 1.60 -1.54
CA SER A 204 -6.59 1.68 -2.88
C SER A 204 -5.53 1.93 -3.93
N ARG A 205 -5.72 1.31 -5.08
CA ARG A 205 -4.89 1.52 -6.26
C ARG A 205 -5.78 1.88 -7.43
N ARG A 206 -5.39 2.90 -8.18
CA ARG A 206 -6.00 3.26 -9.46
C ARG A 206 -4.94 3.25 -10.55
N ILE A 207 -5.23 2.62 -11.65
CA ILE A 207 -4.40 2.65 -12.85
C ILE A 207 -5.25 3.14 -13.98
N THR A 208 -4.77 4.13 -14.70
CA THR A 208 -5.43 4.65 -15.89
C THR A 208 -4.44 4.62 -17.04
N VAL A 209 -4.76 3.86 -18.08
CA VAL A 209 -3.99 3.79 -19.32
C VAL A 209 -4.77 4.50 -20.39
N ARG A 210 -4.28 5.66 -20.83
CA ARG A 210 -4.78 6.41 -21.98
C ARG A 210 -4.02 5.97 -23.22
N TYR A 211 -4.74 5.68 -24.28
CA TYR A 211 -4.18 5.18 -25.53
C TYR A 211 -4.70 5.98 -26.73
N PRO A 212 -3.99 5.96 -27.88
CA PRO A 212 -4.41 6.68 -29.07
C PRO A 212 -5.82 6.29 -29.53
N SER A 213 -6.54 7.24 -30.11
CA SER A 213 -7.96 7.07 -30.50
C SER A 213 -8.19 5.97 -31.54
N GLU A 214 -7.18 5.68 -32.35
CA GLU A 214 -7.18 4.65 -33.39
C GLU A 214 -6.89 3.24 -32.84
N TRP A 215 -6.61 3.12 -31.54
CA TRP A 215 -6.37 1.85 -30.87
C TRP A 215 -7.63 1.38 -30.14
N THR A 216 -7.82 0.07 -30.07
CA THR A 216 -8.90 -0.54 -29.29
C THR A 216 -8.31 -1.50 -28.27
N ALA A 217 -8.52 -1.22 -26.99
CA ALA A 217 -8.21 -2.15 -25.91
C ALA A 217 -9.09 -3.40 -26.06
N GLN A 218 -8.48 -4.59 -26.15
CA GLN A 218 -9.20 -5.86 -26.31
C GLN A 218 -9.72 -6.45 -24.98
N GLN A 219 -9.51 -5.75 -23.86
CA GLN A 219 -9.94 -6.20 -22.55
C GLN A 219 -11.43 -5.92 -22.34
N SER A 220 -12.13 -6.92 -21.81
CA SER A 220 -13.50 -6.73 -21.32
C SER A 220 -13.53 -6.01 -19.99
N ASP A 221 -14.64 -5.33 -19.71
CA ASP A 221 -14.95 -4.85 -18.37
C ASP A 221 -15.08 -6.04 -17.41
N VAL A 222 -14.44 -5.94 -16.25
CA VAL A 222 -14.40 -6.99 -15.23
C VAL A 222 -14.66 -6.38 -13.88
N THR A 223 -15.43 -7.06 -13.04
CA THR A 223 -15.54 -6.76 -11.61
C THR A 223 -15.41 -8.08 -10.85
N SER A 224 -14.53 -8.12 -9.86
CA SER A 224 -14.34 -9.28 -8.99
C SER A 224 -14.15 -8.85 -7.55
N GLU A 225 -14.55 -9.71 -6.62
CA GLU A 225 -14.45 -9.48 -5.19
C GLU A 225 -14.00 -10.75 -4.48
N ILE A 226 -13.12 -10.58 -3.49
CA ILE A 226 -12.71 -11.63 -2.56
C ILE A 226 -12.95 -11.08 -1.16
N SER A 227 -13.64 -11.81 -0.30
CA SER A 227 -13.98 -11.34 1.03
C SER A 227 -13.99 -12.47 2.08
N CYS A 228 -13.69 -12.08 3.32
CA CYS A 228 -13.75 -12.86 4.55
C CYS A 228 -14.12 -11.94 5.71
N ALA A 229 -14.24 -12.46 6.94
CA ALA A 229 -14.60 -11.61 8.08
C ALA A 229 -13.51 -10.57 8.36
N ALA A 230 -12.24 -10.96 8.18
CA ALA A 230 -11.08 -10.12 8.45
C ALA A 230 -10.80 -9.06 7.37
N ALA A 231 -11.17 -9.30 6.11
CA ALA A 231 -10.70 -8.50 4.99
C ALA A 231 -11.58 -8.64 3.74
N SER A 232 -11.58 -7.61 2.90
CA SER A 232 -12.18 -7.62 1.57
C SER A 232 -11.26 -6.99 0.53
N PHE A 233 -11.39 -7.46 -0.72
CA PHE A 233 -10.70 -6.94 -1.89
C PHE A 233 -11.69 -6.83 -3.04
N THR A 234 -11.75 -5.66 -3.66
CA THR A 234 -12.54 -5.41 -4.87
C THR A 234 -11.61 -5.01 -6.00
N HIS A 235 -11.78 -5.63 -7.16
CA HIS A 235 -11.13 -5.24 -8.41
C HIS A 235 -12.19 -4.86 -9.43
N ARG A 236 -11.98 -3.74 -10.10
CA ARG A 236 -12.83 -3.25 -11.18
C ARG A 236 -11.99 -2.75 -12.33
N GLN A 237 -12.24 -3.26 -13.51
CA GLN A 237 -11.64 -2.84 -14.77
C GLN A 237 -12.75 -2.34 -15.69
N THR A 238 -12.55 -1.16 -16.28
CA THR A 238 -13.48 -0.54 -17.22
C THR A 238 -12.75 0.11 -18.37
N SER A 239 -13.21 -0.08 -19.60
CA SER A 239 -12.69 0.57 -20.80
C SER A 239 -13.70 1.56 -21.37
N VAL A 240 -13.39 2.87 -21.30
CA VAL A 240 -14.30 3.93 -21.77
C VAL A 240 -13.49 5.02 -22.46
N ASN A 241 -13.92 5.43 -23.65
CA ASN A 241 -13.42 6.62 -24.36
C ASN A 241 -11.88 6.71 -24.47
N GLY A 242 -11.21 5.65 -24.95
CA GLY A 242 -9.75 5.67 -25.14
C GLY A 242 -8.94 5.57 -23.84
N ALA A 243 -9.59 5.16 -22.74
CA ALA A 243 -8.93 4.93 -21.47
C ALA A 243 -9.38 3.61 -20.84
N LEU A 244 -8.42 2.78 -20.47
CA LEU A 244 -8.64 1.64 -19.58
C LEU A 244 -8.36 2.10 -18.16
N THR A 245 -9.34 1.94 -17.28
CA THR A 245 -9.20 2.25 -15.86
C THR A 245 -9.36 0.98 -15.04
N ILE A 246 -8.41 0.76 -14.15
CA ILE A 246 -8.43 -0.32 -13.16
C ILE A 246 -8.47 0.32 -11.78
N GLN A 247 -9.35 -0.18 -10.92
CA GLN A 247 -9.54 0.25 -9.55
C GLN A 247 -9.54 -0.95 -8.64
N GLU A 248 -8.63 -0.94 -7.67
CA GLU A 248 -8.49 -1.98 -6.67
C GLU A 248 -8.64 -1.34 -5.29
N THR A 249 -9.36 -2.00 -4.40
CA THR A 249 -9.51 -1.55 -3.01
C THR A 249 -9.43 -2.77 -2.11
N ALA A 250 -8.52 -2.73 -1.14
CA ALA A 250 -8.45 -3.69 -0.07
C ALA A 250 -8.88 -3.02 1.23
N LYS A 251 -9.63 -3.74 2.06
CA LYS A 251 -10.03 -3.30 3.40
C LYS A 251 -9.71 -4.39 4.41
N LEU A 252 -9.18 -3.97 5.55
CA LEU A 252 -9.06 -4.81 6.74
C LEU A 252 -10.07 -4.32 7.76
N HIS A 253 -10.77 -5.27 8.38
CA HIS A 253 -11.86 -4.99 9.31
C HIS A 253 -11.37 -5.15 10.74
N VAL A 254 -11.63 -4.15 11.58
CA VAL A 254 -11.27 -4.20 13.00
C VAL A 254 -11.89 -5.42 13.69
N GLY A 255 -11.14 -6.05 14.58
CA GLY A 255 -11.62 -7.12 15.44
C GLY A 255 -10.69 -8.33 15.53
N GLN A 256 -11.14 -9.33 16.29
CA GLN A 256 -10.55 -10.65 16.30
C GLN A 256 -11.29 -11.55 15.32
N HIS A 257 -10.55 -12.14 14.39
CA HIS A 257 -11.10 -12.98 13.33
C HIS A 257 -10.57 -14.41 13.41
N PRO A 258 -11.34 -15.39 12.92
CA PRO A 258 -10.94 -16.78 12.97
C PRO A 258 -9.62 -17.03 12.25
N THR A 259 -8.78 -17.92 12.80
CA THR A 259 -7.55 -18.38 12.14
C THR A 259 -7.81 -18.98 10.76
N SER A 260 -9.01 -19.53 10.52
CA SER A 260 -9.43 -20.07 9.22
C SER A 260 -9.45 -19.04 8.08
N ASP A 261 -9.54 -17.74 8.40
CA ASP A 261 -9.53 -16.69 7.38
C ASP A 261 -8.12 -16.38 6.86
N ILE A 262 -7.06 -16.92 7.49
CA ILE A 262 -5.67 -16.58 7.15
C ILE A 262 -5.32 -16.87 5.69
N GLY A 263 -5.84 -17.96 5.13
CA GLY A 263 -5.61 -18.30 3.72
C GLY A 263 -6.23 -17.27 2.78
N LYS A 264 -7.43 -16.77 3.11
CA LYS A 264 -8.10 -15.71 2.33
C LYS A 264 -7.44 -14.35 2.52
N VAL A 265 -7.00 -14.03 3.73
CA VAL A 265 -6.22 -12.81 4.01
C VAL A 265 -4.90 -12.83 3.24
N ALA A 266 -4.20 -13.97 3.22
CA ALA A 266 -3.00 -14.16 2.42
C ALA A 266 -3.28 -14.01 0.92
N GLN A 267 -4.39 -14.57 0.43
CA GLN A 267 -4.82 -14.39 -0.95
C GLN A 267 -5.09 -12.92 -1.27
N ILE A 268 -5.84 -12.21 -0.43
CA ILE A 268 -6.12 -10.77 -0.58
C ILE A 268 -4.83 -9.97 -0.57
N ALA A 269 -3.92 -10.23 0.36
CA ALA A 269 -2.60 -9.61 0.38
C ALA A 269 -1.89 -9.84 -0.95
N GLN A 270 -1.82 -11.09 -1.44
CA GLN A 270 -1.21 -11.39 -2.74
C GLN A 270 -1.82 -10.60 -3.90
N GLN A 271 -3.15 -10.38 -3.92
CA GLN A 271 -3.80 -9.57 -4.95
C GLN A 271 -3.34 -8.10 -4.91
N VAL A 272 -3.16 -7.54 -3.72
CA VAL A 272 -2.65 -6.17 -3.54
C VAL A 272 -1.18 -6.07 -3.99
N ASN A 273 -0.40 -7.11 -3.75
CA ASN A 273 1.06 -7.15 -3.97
C ASN A 273 1.42 -7.36 -5.44
N ARG A 274 0.73 -8.34 -6.02
CA ARG A 274 0.86 -8.77 -7.40
C ARG A 274 -0.50 -8.51 -8.00
N PRO A 275 -0.71 -7.29 -8.50
CA PRO A 275 -1.96 -7.06 -9.14
C PRO A 275 -2.14 -8.08 -10.26
N VAL A 276 -3.35 -8.65 -10.34
CA VAL A 276 -3.70 -9.70 -11.30
C VAL A 276 -3.90 -9.05 -12.66
N PHE A 277 -2.86 -8.42 -13.17
CA PHE A 277 -2.89 -7.77 -14.45
C PHE A 277 -2.32 -8.73 -15.49
N ARG A 278 -3.16 -9.05 -16.46
CA ARG A 278 -2.68 -9.55 -17.74
C ARG A 278 -2.16 -8.35 -18.53
N ASP A 279 -1.23 -8.60 -19.44
CA ASP A 279 -0.78 -7.57 -20.37
C ASP A 279 -1.99 -6.98 -21.13
N ILE A 280 -1.95 -5.67 -21.36
CA ILE A 280 -3.00 -4.98 -22.11
C ILE A 280 -2.68 -5.08 -23.60
N VAL A 281 -3.46 -5.88 -24.30
CA VAL A 281 -3.46 -5.98 -25.76
C VAL A 281 -4.37 -4.92 -26.35
N PHE A 282 -3.81 -4.15 -27.27
CA PHE A 282 -4.50 -3.19 -28.13
C PHE A 282 -4.52 -3.73 -29.56
N ALA A 283 -5.69 -3.75 -30.18
CA ALA A 283 -5.79 -3.81 -31.63
C ALA A 283 -5.40 -2.43 -32.19
N THR A 284 -4.40 -2.41 -33.06
CA THR A 284 -3.93 -1.22 -33.77
C THR A 284 -4.30 -1.36 -35.24
N GLN A 285 -4.96 -0.35 -35.81
CA GLN A 285 -5.15 -0.33 -37.26
C GLN A 285 -3.77 -0.31 -37.98
N PRO A 286 -3.62 -1.04 -39.09
CA PRO A 286 -2.38 -1.06 -39.87
C PRO A 286 -2.06 0.31 -40.49
#